data_AF-A0A1V4VFR1-F1
#
_entry.id   AF-A0A1V4VFR1-F1
#
_cell.length_a   1.000
_cell.length_b   1.000
_cell.length_c   1.000
_cell.angle_alpha   90.00
_cell.angle_beta   90.00
_cell.angle_gamma   90.00
#
_symmetry.space_group_name_H-M   'P 1'
#
loop_
_entity.id
_entity.type
_entity.pdbx_description
1 polymer ?
#
loop_
_entity_poly.entity_id
_entity_poly.type
_entity_poly.pdbx_seq_one_letter_code
_entity_poly.pdbx_strand_id
1 'polypeptide(L)'
;MSPERVIFALLLVMLLLPFTAAGHVPLIGGGNEDISSALHISNPAKSWAVYAVLENETVHYFSFDVREGERIYMGLLKSTDPADEGFLPDLLLIGPGIGVQSSSSAQQPEGNTSLEGAVLLENSAIPKNIILPESLKDLGALAADGREGIATYEPFGPSSFIGLAEINLSAPQSGRYYAAIYENTRNGSNEGASLRAAEADAKGGHYCLVVGYREEFSFTDRMIAPIQIASVYIWEGQSVIMIFIPYLVALIAGGLIYWRGSRRSLFSLTGTLAGFLFLGTSSLVITQMIYSLSRAPYGPEVYITMAIILFHALLGVASIRLARGEAGILQRSLLAVIGTIALLGGSGVILGPMLAVSASFLPTIKRSVPGDLLQKAS
;
A
#
# COMPACT_ATOMS: atom_id res chain seq x y z
N MET A 1 3.08 -17.27 35.61
CA MET A 1 2.31 -16.03 35.32
C MET A 1 0.88 -16.42 35.01
N SER A 2 -0.13 -15.65 35.44
CA SER A 2 -1.50 -15.87 34.96
C SER A 2 -1.55 -15.63 33.44
N PRO A 3 -2.44 -16.31 32.69
CA PRO A 3 -2.55 -16.14 31.23
C PRO A 3 -2.77 -14.68 30.82
N GLU A 4 -3.43 -13.89 31.66
CA GLU A 4 -3.63 -12.44 31.48
C GLU A 4 -2.32 -11.65 31.53
N ARG A 5 -1.39 -12.00 32.44
CA ARG A 5 -0.07 -11.36 32.53
C ARG A 5 0.82 -11.72 31.36
N VAL A 6 0.69 -12.93 30.82
CA VAL A 6 1.41 -13.36 29.61
C VAL A 6 0.89 -12.61 28.39
N ILE A 7 -0.44 -12.48 28.24
CA ILE A 7 -1.05 -11.69 27.17
C ILE A 7 -0.63 -10.22 27.27
N PHE A 8 -0.66 -9.63 28.47
CA PHE A 8 -0.21 -8.26 28.68
C PHE A 8 1.27 -8.05 28.31
N ALA A 9 2.15 -8.97 28.72
CA ALA A 9 3.56 -8.90 28.36
C ALA A 9 3.79 -9.03 26.84
N LEU A 10 3.08 -9.96 26.17
CA LEU A 10 3.14 -10.11 24.71
C LEU A 10 2.61 -8.87 23.98
N LEU A 11 1.51 -8.27 24.45
CA LEU A 11 0.96 -7.03 23.90
C LEU A 11 1.90 -5.85 24.11
N LEU A 12 2.56 -5.76 25.27
CA LEU A 12 3.55 -4.73 25.55
C LEU A 12 4.78 -4.89 24.64
N VAL A 13 5.25 -6.11 24.44
CA VAL A 13 6.34 -6.41 23.49
C VAL A 13 5.90 -6.04 22.06
N MET A 14 4.68 -6.36 21.64
CA MET A 14 4.16 -6.00 20.32
C MET A 14 3.94 -4.49 20.13
N LEU A 15 3.58 -3.75 21.19
CA LEU A 15 3.51 -2.28 21.18
C LEU A 15 4.90 -1.64 21.05
N LEU A 16 5.92 -2.31 21.61
CA LEU A 16 7.31 -1.86 21.60
C LEU A 16 8.07 -2.29 20.33
N LEU A 17 7.52 -3.21 19.53
CA LEU A 17 8.00 -3.47 18.19
C LEU A 17 7.63 -2.25 17.33
N PRO A 18 8.59 -1.44 16.87
CA PRO A 18 8.25 -0.39 15.93
C PRO A 18 7.70 -1.08 14.68
N PHE A 19 6.42 -0.85 14.38
CA PHE A 19 5.87 -1.11 13.05
C PHE A 19 6.52 -0.12 12.09
N THR A 20 7.76 -0.40 11.71
CA THR A 20 8.37 0.16 10.50
C THR A 20 7.75 -0.62 9.35
N ALA A 21 6.47 -0.31 9.05
CA ALA A 21 5.99 -0.58 7.71
C ALA A 21 6.85 0.31 6.81
N ALA A 22 7.85 -0.28 6.19
CA ALA A 22 8.64 0.32 5.12
C ALA A 22 7.78 0.17 3.87
N GLY A 23 7.41 1.28 3.24
CA GLY A 23 6.44 1.22 2.16
C GLY A 23 6.13 2.57 1.57
N HIS A 24 5.71 2.58 0.32
CA HIS A 24 5.25 3.79 -0.32
C HIS A 24 3.87 4.20 0.22
N VAL A 25 3.61 5.50 0.36
CA VAL A 25 2.24 5.96 0.62
C VAL A 25 1.46 5.94 -0.70
N PRO A 26 0.39 5.12 -0.81
CA PRO A 26 -0.33 4.96 -2.06
C PRO A 26 -1.20 6.18 -2.37
N LEU A 27 -1.14 6.61 -3.62
CA LEU A 27 -2.01 7.58 -4.26
C LEU A 27 -2.68 6.91 -5.46
N ILE A 28 -3.88 7.37 -5.83
CA ILE A 28 -4.56 6.93 -7.06
C ILE A 28 -4.38 8.04 -8.08
N GLY A 29 -3.80 7.71 -9.24
CA GLY A 29 -3.64 8.62 -10.36
C GLY A 29 -4.86 8.66 -11.30
N GLY A 30 -4.86 9.60 -12.25
CA GLY A 30 -5.93 9.83 -13.22
C GLY A 30 -6.31 11.31 -13.31
N GLY A 31 -6.78 11.75 -14.48
CA GLY A 31 -7.12 13.16 -14.73
C GLY A 31 -5.90 14.07 -14.92
N ASN A 32 -4.74 13.47 -15.18
CA ASN A 32 -3.45 14.12 -15.36
C ASN A 32 -2.87 13.88 -16.76
N GLU A 33 -3.75 13.84 -17.76
CA GLU A 33 -3.41 13.53 -19.16
C GLU A 33 -2.83 14.73 -19.93
N ASP A 34 -2.95 15.94 -19.37
CA ASP A 34 -2.31 17.16 -19.88
C ASP A 34 -1.25 17.64 -18.89
N ILE A 35 -0.10 18.09 -19.39
CA ILE A 35 1.01 18.57 -18.56
C ILE A 35 0.64 19.79 -17.70
N SER A 36 -0.33 20.60 -18.12
CA SER A 36 -0.91 21.70 -17.32
C SER A 36 -1.75 21.20 -16.14
N SER A 37 -2.28 19.98 -16.24
CA SER A 37 -2.99 19.26 -15.19
C SER A 37 -2.12 18.24 -14.45
N ALA A 38 -0.79 18.28 -14.63
CA ALA A 38 0.13 17.30 -14.05
C ALA A 38 -0.08 17.15 -12.53
N LEU A 39 -0.20 15.91 -12.07
CA LEU A 39 -0.40 15.62 -10.64
C LEU A 39 0.83 16.07 -9.85
N HIS A 40 0.65 17.04 -8.96
CA HIS A 40 1.75 17.63 -8.21
C HIS A 40 2.10 16.81 -6.96
N ILE A 41 3.35 16.36 -6.86
CA ILE A 41 3.91 15.63 -5.71
C ILE A 41 4.60 16.63 -4.78
N SER A 42 3.92 16.97 -3.67
CA SER A 42 4.35 18.08 -2.80
C SER A 42 5.66 17.85 -2.04
N ASN A 43 6.04 16.60 -1.75
CA ASN A 43 7.31 16.26 -1.11
C ASN A 43 7.94 15.10 -1.87
N PRO A 44 8.78 15.36 -2.89
CA PRO A 44 9.39 14.32 -3.71
C PRO A 44 10.51 13.55 -3.00
N ALA A 45 10.91 13.95 -1.79
CA ALA A 45 11.84 13.17 -0.97
C ALA A 45 11.11 12.07 -0.17
N LYS A 46 9.85 12.31 0.22
CA LYS A 46 9.00 11.28 0.83
C LYS A 46 8.65 10.22 -0.21
N SER A 47 8.66 8.97 0.22
CA SER A 47 8.38 7.80 -0.60
C SER A 47 6.88 7.66 -0.89
N TRP A 48 6.47 8.02 -2.10
CA TRP A 48 5.11 7.90 -2.62
C TRP A 48 5.02 6.81 -3.69
N ALA A 49 3.85 6.18 -3.83
CA ALA A 49 3.54 5.28 -4.93
C ALA A 49 2.21 5.70 -5.54
N VAL A 50 2.21 6.13 -6.80
CA VAL A 50 1.00 6.50 -7.51
C VAL A 50 0.56 5.34 -8.37
N TYR A 51 -0.50 4.66 -7.95
CA TYR A 51 -1.14 3.56 -8.67
C TYR A 51 -2.14 4.15 -9.67
N ALA A 52 -1.99 3.80 -10.94
CA ALA A 52 -2.85 4.29 -12.01
C ALA A 52 -3.02 3.24 -13.10
N VAL A 53 -3.98 3.50 -13.99
CA VAL A 53 -4.20 2.73 -15.22
C VAL A 53 -3.91 3.67 -16.37
N LEU A 54 -2.95 3.32 -17.21
CA LEU A 54 -2.70 4.05 -18.45
C LEU A 54 -3.65 3.50 -19.51
N GLU A 55 -4.47 4.36 -20.10
CA GLU A 55 -5.31 4.00 -21.25
C GLU A 55 -4.47 3.99 -22.54
N ASN A 56 -5.00 3.37 -23.60
CA ASN A 56 -4.35 3.35 -24.89
C ASN A 56 -4.06 4.77 -25.41
N GLU A 57 -2.85 5.00 -25.93
CA GLU A 57 -2.38 6.26 -26.51
C GLU A 57 -2.40 7.47 -25.54
N THR A 58 -2.58 7.27 -24.23
CA THR A 58 -2.53 8.36 -23.26
C THR A 58 -1.14 8.52 -22.63
N VAL A 59 -0.93 9.69 -22.02
CA VAL A 59 0.27 10.03 -21.28
C VAL A 59 -0.17 10.57 -19.93
N HIS A 60 0.42 10.11 -18.83
CA HIS A 60 0.16 10.66 -17.51
C HIS A 60 1.32 11.53 -17.05
N TYR A 61 1.03 12.78 -16.67
CA TYR A 61 2.01 13.77 -16.24
C TYR A 61 2.01 13.97 -14.73
N PHE A 62 3.20 14.11 -14.16
CA PHE A 62 3.44 14.40 -12.76
C PHE A 62 4.40 15.58 -12.65
N SER A 63 4.31 16.37 -11.59
CA SER A 63 5.25 17.47 -11.36
C SER A 63 5.74 17.51 -9.92
N PHE A 64 6.97 17.96 -9.72
CA PHE A 64 7.55 18.15 -8.40
C PHE A 64 8.63 19.22 -8.44
N ASP A 65 8.85 19.87 -7.30
CA ASP A 65 9.85 20.93 -7.16
C ASP A 65 11.02 20.39 -6.31
N VAL A 66 12.24 20.54 -6.82
CA VAL A 66 13.48 20.10 -6.14
C VAL A 66 14.55 21.18 -6.22
N ARG A 67 15.46 21.19 -5.26
CA ARG A 67 16.64 22.07 -5.24
C ARG A 67 17.83 21.38 -5.89
N GLU A 68 18.72 22.19 -6.43
CA GLU A 68 20.00 21.73 -6.97
C GLU A 68 20.74 20.85 -5.96
N GLY A 69 21.21 19.70 -6.41
CA GLY A 69 21.89 18.70 -5.58
C GLY A 69 20.97 17.80 -4.74
N GLU A 70 19.67 18.07 -4.64
CA GLU A 70 18.72 17.13 -4.04
C GLU A 70 18.53 15.90 -4.94
N ARG A 71 18.33 14.73 -4.32
CA ARG A 71 18.16 13.48 -5.06
C ARG A 71 16.76 13.40 -5.66
N ILE A 72 16.68 13.17 -6.97
CA ILE A 72 15.49 12.76 -7.70
C ILE A 72 15.55 11.24 -7.80
N TYR A 73 14.58 10.57 -7.18
CA TYR A 73 14.40 9.12 -7.31
C TYR A 73 13.00 8.84 -7.83
N MET A 74 12.93 8.08 -8.92
CA MET A 74 11.68 7.60 -9.50
C MET A 74 11.83 6.15 -9.93
N GLY A 75 10.84 5.33 -9.61
CA GLY A 75 10.72 3.96 -10.09
C GLY A 75 9.41 3.80 -10.85
N LEU A 76 9.43 3.03 -11.94
CA LEU A 76 8.24 2.63 -12.66
C LEU A 76 8.03 1.14 -12.47
N LEU A 77 6.86 0.77 -11.98
CA LEU A 77 6.45 -0.61 -11.75
C LEU A 77 5.18 -0.90 -12.54
N LYS A 78 4.92 -2.17 -12.83
CA LYS A 78 3.59 -2.65 -13.27
C LYS A 78 3.06 -3.75 -12.39
N SER A 79 1.75 -3.95 -12.48
CA SER A 79 1.06 -5.08 -11.86
C SER A 79 1.53 -6.41 -12.47
N THR A 80 1.42 -7.49 -11.69
CA THR A 80 1.60 -8.87 -12.17
C THR A 80 0.31 -9.50 -12.68
N ASP A 81 -0.76 -8.71 -12.83
CA ASP A 81 -2.01 -9.19 -13.43
C ASP A 81 -1.75 -9.72 -14.85
N PRO A 82 -2.18 -10.95 -15.18
CA PRO A 82 -2.11 -11.47 -16.55
C PRO A 82 -2.74 -10.54 -17.60
N ALA A 83 -3.69 -9.68 -17.22
CA ALA A 83 -4.24 -8.66 -18.10
C ALA A 83 -3.20 -7.64 -18.58
N ASP A 84 -2.14 -7.38 -17.80
CA ASP A 84 -1.04 -6.45 -18.10
C ASP A 84 0.19 -7.15 -18.73
N GLU A 85 0.03 -8.40 -19.17
CA GLU A 85 1.06 -9.11 -19.94
C GLU A 85 1.34 -8.35 -21.26
N GLY A 86 2.62 -8.13 -21.55
CA GLY A 86 3.09 -7.33 -22.69
C GLY A 86 3.02 -5.81 -22.51
N PHE A 87 2.32 -5.30 -21.48
CA PHE A 87 2.31 -3.86 -21.19
C PHE A 87 3.68 -3.43 -20.65
N LEU A 88 4.32 -2.48 -21.34
CA LEU A 88 5.67 -1.97 -21.08
C LEU A 88 5.71 -0.43 -21.26
N PRO A 89 5.20 0.34 -20.29
CA PRO A 89 5.30 1.79 -20.31
C PRO A 89 6.73 2.25 -20.04
N ASP A 90 7.06 3.42 -20.58
CA ASP A 90 8.32 4.12 -20.39
C ASP A 90 8.16 5.31 -19.43
N LEU A 91 9.27 5.73 -18.83
CA LEU A 91 9.35 6.87 -17.92
C LEU A 91 10.20 7.98 -18.55
N LEU A 92 9.66 9.19 -18.65
CA LEU A 92 10.40 10.38 -19.08
C LEU A 92 10.48 11.39 -17.95
N LEU A 93 11.69 11.87 -17.64
CA LEU A 93 11.93 13.01 -16.75
C LEU A 93 12.29 14.24 -17.59
N ILE A 94 11.64 15.36 -17.32
CA ILE A 94 11.87 16.65 -17.97
C ILE A 94 12.18 17.68 -16.91
N GLY A 95 13.23 18.47 -17.09
CA GLY A 95 13.58 19.48 -16.09
C GLY A 95 14.83 20.29 -16.40
N PRO A 96 15.09 21.32 -15.57
CA PRO A 96 16.18 22.26 -15.78
C PRO A 96 17.54 21.56 -15.60
N GLY A 97 18.46 21.83 -16.53
CA GLY A 97 19.84 21.33 -16.48
C GLY A 97 20.04 19.84 -16.81
N ILE A 98 18.97 19.09 -17.10
CA ILE A 98 19.08 17.73 -17.64
C ILE A 98 19.78 17.81 -19.01
N GLY A 99 20.79 16.96 -19.24
CA GLY A 99 21.56 16.95 -20.49
C GLY A 99 22.67 18.00 -20.61
N VAL A 100 22.83 18.90 -19.63
CA VAL A 100 23.89 19.93 -19.64
C VAL A 100 25.23 19.42 -19.07
N GLN A 101 25.25 18.26 -18.40
CA GLN A 101 26.47 17.69 -17.80
C GLN A 101 27.34 16.88 -18.79
N SER A 102 27.76 17.52 -19.88
CA SER A 102 28.81 16.99 -20.76
C SER A 102 29.86 18.04 -21.08
N SER A 103 30.34 18.81 -20.10
CA SER A 103 31.53 19.66 -20.32
C SER A 103 32.30 20.17 -19.09
N SER A 104 31.97 19.79 -17.86
CA SER A 104 32.82 20.16 -16.72
C SER A 104 32.94 19.01 -15.73
N SER A 105 34.14 18.43 -15.71
CA SER A 105 34.68 17.62 -14.64
C SER A 105 34.42 18.28 -13.27
N ALA A 106 33.48 17.74 -12.52
CA ALA A 106 33.36 17.94 -11.09
C ALA A 106 33.32 16.55 -10.46
N GLN A 107 34.20 16.33 -9.48
CA GLN A 107 34.34 15.07 -8.74
C GLN A 107 32.98 14.41 -8.48
N GLN A 108 32.86 13.18 -8.96
CA GLN A 108 31.82 12.24 -8.60
C GLN A 108 31.82 12.04 -7.08
N PRO A 109 30.76 12.43 -6.35
CA PRO A 109 30.60 12.01 -4.98
C PRO A 109 30.40 10.49 -5.00
N GLU A 110 31.16 9.75 -4.21
CA GLU A 110 30.96 8.31 -4.05
C GLU A 110 29.53 8.05 -3.53
N GLY A 111 28.66 7.60 -4.43
CA GLY A 111 27.26 7.34 -4.15
C GLY A 111 26.46 7.10 -5.42
N ASN A 112 26.41 5.84 -5.86
CA ASN A 112 25.33 5.21 -6.65
C ASN A 112 24.50 6.06 -7.64
N THR A 113 25.12 6.73 -8.61
CA THR A 113 24.41 7.12 -9.84
C THR A 113 24.22 5.89 -10.73
N SER A 114 23.13 5.15 -10.54
CA SER A 114 22.66 4.12 -11.48
C SER A 114 21.80 4.79 -12.56
N LEU A 115 22.41 5.11 -13.70
CA LEU A 115 21.69 5.43 -14.94
C LEU A 115 21.50 4.15 -15.77
N GLU A 116 21.18 3.01 -15.13
CA GLU A 116 20.97 1.76 -15.87
C GLU A 116 19.70 1.88 -16.71
N GLY A 117 19.87 2.06 -18.02
CA GLY A 117 18.77 2.13 -18.98
C GLY A 117 18.20 3.53 -19.23
N ALA A 118 18.72 4.58 -18.58
CA ALA A 118 18.30 5.96 -18.82
C ALA A 118 19.13 6.64 -19.92
N VAL A 119 18.47 7.26 -20.90
CA VAL A 119 19.07 7.90 -22.08
C VAL A 119 18.64 9.35 -22.17
N LEU A 120 19.60 10.25 -22.34
CA LEU A 120 19.33 11.67 -22.61
C LEU A 120 18.72 11.82 -24.01
N LEU A 121 17.59 12.52 -24.08
CA LEU A 121 16.90 12.75 -25.34
C LEU A 121 17.14 14.18 -25.84
N GLU A 122 17.46 14.29 -27.13
CA GLU A 122 17.25 15.54 -27.84
C GLU A 122 15.73 15.78 -28.00
N ASN A 123 15.30 17.04 -28.11
CA ASN A 123 13.89 17.39 -28.27
C ASN A 123 13.21 16.71 -29.48
N SER A 124 13.97 16.38 -30.53
CA SER A 124 13.50 15.66 -31.72
C SER A 124 13.23 14.16 -31.46
N ALA A 125 13.81 13.62 -30.38
CA ALA A 125 13.70 12.21 -29.98
C ALA A 125 12.60 11.97 -28.94
N ILE A 126 11.99 13.03 -28.39
CA ILE A 126 10.84 12.91 -27.49
C ILE A 126 9.67 12.26 -28.25
N PRO A 127 9.00 11.25 -27.66
CA PRO A 127 7.85 10.59 -28.24
C PRO A 127 6.76 11.56 -28.71
N LYS A 128 6.17 11.31 -29.88
CA LYS A 128 5.22 12.23 -30.53
C LYS A 128 3.91 12.44 -29.76
N ASN A 129 3.53 11.48 -28.93
CA ASN A 129 2.35 11.58 -28.05
C ASN A 129 2.60 12.49 -26.84
N ILE A 130 3.86 12.85 -26.55
CA ILE A 130 4.20 13.79 -25.49
C ILE A 130 4.24 15.21 -26.08
N ILE A 131 3.22 16.01 -25.76
CA ILE A 131 3.11 17.39 -26.23
C ILE A 131 3.65 18.32 -25.14
N LEU A 132 4.76 19.00 -25.42
CA LEU A 132 5.36 19.99 -24.52
C LEU A 132 4.96 21.42 -24.91
N PRO A 133 4.43 22.22 -23.96
CA PRO A 133 4.24 23.66 -24.11
C PRO A 133 5.55 24.35 -24.50
N GLU A 134 5.45 25.46 -25.23
CA GLU A 134 6.62 26.22 -25.70
C GLU A 134 7.58 26.58 -24.55
N SER A 135 7.04 26.93 -23.38
CA SER A 135 7.81 27.28 -22.19
C SER A 135 8.67 26.15 -21.62
N LEU A 136 8.42 24.89 -22.01
CA LEU A 136 9.14 23.72 -21.51
C LEU A 136 10.07 23.11 -22.56
N LYS A 137 10.07 23.61 -23.80
CA LYS A 137 10.92 23.07 -24.87
C LYS A 137 12.42 23.30 -24.64
N ASP A 138 12.78 24.30 -23.84
CA ASP A 138 14.18 24.57 -23.49
C ASP A 138 14.69 23.69 -22.33
N LEU A 139 13.82 22.87 -21.72
CA LEU A 139 14.21 21.93 -20.68
C LEU A 139 14.82 20.66 -21.29
N GLY A 140 15.75 20.05 -20.56
CA GLY A 140 16.31 18.77 -20.95
C GLY A 140 15.38 17.62 -20.59
N ALA A 141 15.54 16.50 -21.31
CA ALA A 141 14.75 15.29 -21.12
C ALA A 141 15.65 14.06 -20.95
N LEU A 142 15.28 13.19 -20.01
CA LEU A 142 15.94 11.93 -19.71
C LEU A 142 14.87 10.83 -19.72
N ALA A 143 14.93 9.93 -20.71
CA ALA A 143 14.02 8.78 -20.80
C ALA A 143 14.64 7.57 -20.12
N ALA A 144 13.80 6.71 -19.54
CA ALA A 144 14.16 5.37 -19.09
C ALA A 144 13.13 4.40 -19.67
N ASP A 145 13.61 3.53 -20.57
CA ASP A 145 12.77 2.56 -21.25
C ASP A 145 12.31 1.48 -20.27
N GLY A 146 11.03 1.14 -20.31
CA GLY A 146 10.46 0.03 -19.57
C GLY A 146 11.04 -1.30 -20.06
N ARG A 147 11.62 -2.06 -19.15
CA ARG A 147 12.14 -3.41 -19.42
C ARG A 147 11.41 -4.42 -18.58
N GLU A 148 11.18 -5.60 -19.13
CA GLU A 148 10.63 -6.69 -18.32
C GLU A 148 11.62 -7.08 -17.22
N GLY A 149 11.18 -6.93 -15.97
CA GLY A 149 11.86 -7.43 -14.79
C GLY A 149 11.33 -8.78 -14.32
N ILE A 150 11.89 -9.27 -13.22
CA ILE A 150 11.34 -10.40 -12.48
C ILE A 150 10.26 -9.86 -11.53
N ALA A 151 9.15 -10.59 -11.41
CA ALA A 151 8.14 -10.28 -10.42
C ALA A 151 8.73 -10.30 -9.00
N THR A 152 8.33 -9.36 -8.16
CA THR A 152 8.77 -9.22 -6.77
C THR A 152 7.56 -9.29 -5.85
N TYR A 153 7.72 -9.94 -4.71
CA TYR A 153 6.72 -10.04 -3.66
C TYR A 153 6.91 -8.91 -2.63
N GLU A 154 5.85 -8.16 -2.33
CA GLU A 154 5.84 -7.10 -1.31
C GLU A 154 5.24 -7.60 0.00
N PRO A 155 5.98 -7.67 1.12
CA PRO A 155 5.50 -8.36 2.32
C PRO A 155 4.56 -7.57 3.24
N PHE A 156 4.59 -6.23 3.25
CA PHE A 156 3.87 -5.44 4.24
C PHE A 156 2.38 -5.30 3.92
N GLY A 157 2.06 -5.09 2.65
CA GLY A 157 0.74 -5.25 2.07
C GLY A 157 0.84 -6.28 0.95
N PRO A 158 0.69 -7.59 1.26
CA PRO A 158 0.99 -8.68 0.33
C PRO A 158 0.46 -8.44 -1.07
N SER A 159 1.36 -8.04 -1.96
CA SER A 159 1.11 -7.67 -3.35
C SER A 159 2.29 -8.15 -4.18
N SER A 160 2.20 -8.01 -5.50
CA SER A 160 3.28 -8.37 -6.40
C SER A 160 3.37 -7.41 -7.57
N PHE A 161 4.60 -7.06 -7.92
CA PHE A 161 4.87 -6.08 -8.97
C PHE A 161 6.09 -6.48 -9.79
N ILE A 162 6.20 -5.91 -11.00
CA ILE A 162 7.40 -6.03 -11.83
C ILE A 162 8.01 -4.63 -11.97
N GLY A 163 9.29 -4.49 -11.62
CA GLY A 163 10.04 -3.26 -11.88
C GLY A 163 10.34 -3.11 -13.37
N LEU A 164 10.10 -1.91 -13.90
CA LEU A 164 10.23 -1.61 -15.33
C LEU A 164 11.39 -0.66 -15.63
N ALA A 165 11.46 0.45 -14.91
CA ALA A 165 12.46 1.49 -15.13
C ALA A 165 12.79 2.22 -13.83
N GLU A 166 14.00 2.77 -13.75
CA GLU A 166 14.45 3.59 -12.62
C GLU A 166 15.18 4.84 -13.14
N ILE A 167 14.90 5.99 -12.50
CA ILE A 167 15.66 7.22 -12.66
C ILE A 167 16.16 7.65 -11.29
N ASN A 168 17.48 7.73 -11.13
CA ASN A 168 18.14 8.12 -9.89
C ASN A 168 19.30 9.08 -10.18
N LEU A 169 19.09 10.37 -9.92
CA LEU A 169 20.11 11.40 -10.11
C LEU A 169 20.02 12.51 -9.07
N SER A 170 21.09 13.29 -8.94
CA SER A 170 21.03 14.58 -8.25
C SER A 170 20.49 15.65 -9.20
N ALA A 171 19.52 16.44 -8.75
CA ALA A 171 18.91 17.52 -9.52
C ALA A 171 19.98 18.49 -10.04
N PRO A 172 20.17 18.63 -11.37
CA PRO A 172 21.22 19.47 -11.92
C PRO A 172 21.03 20.95 -11.63
N GLN A 173 19.77 21.39 -11.52
CA GLN A 173 19.40 22.76 -11.19
C GLN A 173 18.14 22.77 -10.32
N SER A 174 18.00 23.83 -9.51
CA SER A 174 16.78 24.07 -8.75
C SER A 174 15.63 24.41 -9.69
N GLY A 175 14.47 23.80 -9.48
CA GLY A 175 13.27 24.15 -10.24
C GLY A 175 12.23 23.05 -10.25
N ARG A 176 11.24 23.24 -11.13
CA ARG A 176 10.18 22.27 -11.37
C ARG A 176 10.62 21.23 -12.39
N TYR A 177 10.38 19.97 -12.05
CA TYR A 177 10.57 18.84 -12.92
C TYR A 177 9.21 18.20 -13.22
N TYR A 178 9.11 17.56 -14.37
CA TYR A 178 7.95 16.83 -14.82
C TYR A 178 8.33 15.39 -15.11
N ALA A 179 7.51 14.44 -14.67
CA ALA A 179 7.59 13.06 -15.12
C ALA A 179 6.42 12.76 -16.06
N ALA A 180 6.66 12.01 -17.12
CA ALA A 180 5.63 11.53 -18.03
C ALA A 180 5.73 10.01 -18.16
N ILE A 181 4.60 9.33 -18.03
CA ILE A 181 4.45 7.89 -18.23
C ILE A 181 3.64 7.66 -19.48
N TYR A 182 4.15 6.85 -20.40
CA TYR A 182 3.54 6.63 -21.71
C TYR A 182 3.87 5.24 -22.25
N GLU A 183 3.04 4.70 -23.12
CA GLU A 183 3.32 3.46 -23.81
C GLU A 183 4.13 3.74 -25.08
N ASN A 184 5.27 3.07 -25.24
CA ASN A 184 6.14 3.26 -26.40
C ASN A 184 5.85 2.21 -27.47
N THR A 185 5.13 2.63 -28.50
CA THR A 185 4.75 1.78 -29.65
C THR A 185 5.93 1.37 -30.55
N ARG A 186 7.18 1.79 -30.26
CA ARG A 186 8.37 1.36 -31.01
C ARG A 186 9.00 0.04 -30.56
N ASN A 187 8.72 -0.42 -29.33
CA ASN A 187 9.40 -1.59 -28.75
C ASN A 187 8.89 -2.96 -29.27
N GLY A 188 7.97 -2.98 -30.24
CA GLY A 188 7.57 -4.18 -30.99
C GLY A 188 8.53 -4.61 -32.10
N SER A 189 9.60 -3.86 -32.38
CA SER A 189 10.52 -4.14 -33.50
C SER A 189 11.82 -4.85 -33.07
N ASN A 190 11.70 -5.93 -32.30
CA ASN A 190 12.76 -6.94 -32.33
C ASN A 190 12.74 -7.61 -33.72
N GLU A 191 13.78 -7.35 -34.52
CA GLU A 191 14.04 -8.05 -35.78
C GLU A 191 14.09 -9.58 -35.54
N GLY A 192 12.93 -10.24 -35.64
CA GLY A 192 12.79 -11.68 -35.41
C GLY A 192 11.47 -12.10 -34.75
N ALA A 193 10.70 -11.19 -34.14
CA ALA A 193 9.38 -11.52 -33.62
C ALA A 193 8.37 -11.60 -34.77
N SER A 194 7.74 -12.77 -34.91
CA SER A 194 6.80 -13.12 -35.98
C SER A 194 5.76 -12.03 -36.27
N LEU A 195 5.35 -11.93 -37.55
CA LEU A 195 4.33 -11.08 -38.17
C LEU A 195 2.94 -10.97 -37.46
N ARG A 196 2.75 -11.58 -36.27
CA ARG A 196 1.60 -11.38 -35.39
C ARG A 196 1.84 -10.34 -34.27
N ALA A 197 3.07 -9.92 -34.01
CA ALA A 197 3.41 -8.96 -32.96
C ALA A 197 3.41 -7.48 -33.43
N ALA A 198 3.25 -7.24 -34.74
CA ALA A 198 3.29 -5.91 -35.34
C ALA A 198 1.92 -5.20 -35.39
N GLU A 199 0.87 -5.83 -34.85
CA GLU A 199 -0.49 -5.28 -34.70
C GLU A 199 -0.92 -5.20 -33.22
N ALA A 200 0.04 -5.10 -32.29
CA ALA A 200 -0.31 -4.73 -30.92
C ALA A 200 -0.53 -3.21 -30.89
N ASP A 201 -1.77 -2.79 -31.20
CA ASP A 201 -2.28 -1.50 -30.75
C ASP A 201 -1.92 -1.35 -29.27
N ALA A 202 -1.42 -0.18 -28.87
CA ALA A 202 -1.07 0.09 -27.48
C ALA A 202 -2.25 -0.35 -26.59
N LYS A 203 -1.96 -1.19 -25.60
CA LYS A 203 -3.02 -1.90 -24.89
C LYS A 203 -3.49 -1.11 -23.67
N GLY A 204 -2.64 -0.21 -23.18
CA GLY A 204 -2.76 0.32 -21.83
C GLY A 204 -2.52 -0.76 -20.77
N GLY A 205 -2.52 -0.35 -19.51
CA GLY A 205 -2.36 -1.27 -18.39
C GLY A 205 -2.07 -0.58 -17.07
N HIS A 206 -1.96 -1.40 -16.03
CA HIS A 206 -1.74 -0.92 -14.67
C HIS A 206 -0.26 -0.61 -14.44
N TYR A 207 0.03 0.61 -14.00
CA TYR A 207 1.37 1.02 -13.60
C TYR A 207 1.37 1.70 -12.22
N CYS A 208 2.53 1.69 -11.58
CA CYS A 208 2.79 2.40 -10.35
C CYS A 208 4.04 3.26 -10.51
N LEU A 209 3.90 4.58 -10.34
CA LEU A 209 5.01 5.51 -10.27
C LEU A 209 5.44 5.68 -8.81
N VAL A 210 6.63 5.20 -8.49
CA VAL A 210 7.31 5.44 -7.22
C VAL A 210 8.08 6.75 -7.32
N VAL A 211 7.93 7.64 -6.32
CA VAL A 211 8.73 8.86 -6.21
C VAL A 211 9.27 9.00 -4.79
N GLY A 212 10.54 9.38 -4.66
CA GLY A 212 11.18 9.64 -3.38
C GLY A 212 11.73 8.40 -2.69
N TYR A 213 12.43 8.62 -1.58
CA TYR A 213 13.33 7.63 -0.97
C TYR A 213 13.31 7.64 0.56
N ARG A 214 12.55 8.54 1.18
CA ARG A 214 12.37 8.60 2.64
C ARG A 214 11.04 7.99 3.04
N GLU A 215 11.11 6.94 3.82
CA GLU A 215 9.93 6.26 4.37
C GLU A 215 9.42 7.00 5.60
N GLU A 216 8.59 8.00 5.38
CA GLU A 216 8.01 8.85 6.43
C GLU A 216 6.48 8.75 6.41
N PHE A 217 5.90 8.21 7.49
CA PHE A 217 4.44 8.04 7.61
C PHE A 217 3.88 8.95 8.69
N SER A 218 2.85 9.71 8.32
CA SER A 218 2.06 10.50 9.27
C SER A 218 1.17 9.59 10.15
N PHE A 219 0.61 10.15 11.21
CA PHE A 219 -0.43 9.44 11.99
C PHE A 219 -1.65 9.13 11.13
N THR A 220 -2.07 10.08 10.28
CA THR A 220 -3.19 9.93 9.35
C THR A 220 -2.92 8.82 8.34
N ASP A 221 -1.69 8.74 7.78
CA ASP A 221 -1.29 7.70 6.82
C ASP A 221 -1.48 6.31 7.42
N ARG A 222 -1.05 6.12 8.68
CA ARG A 222 -1.22 4.85 9.40
C ARG A 222 -2.70 4.48 9.62
N MET A 223 -3.55 5.46 9.92
CA MET A 223 -4.97 5.21 10.15
C MET A 223 -5.72 4.79 8.88
N ILE A 224 -5.37 5.37 7.73
CA ILE A 224 -6.05 5.10 6.45
C ILE A 224 -5.38 3.97 5.65
N ALA A 225 -4.21 3.50 6.08
CA ALA A 225 -3.46 2.42 5.43
C ALA A 225 -4.32 1.19 5.07
N PRO A 226 -5.24 0.68 5.93
CA PRO A 226 -6.08 -0.45 5.55
C PRO A 226 -7.01 -0.19 4.35
N ILE A 227 -7.49 1.06 4.20
CA ILE A 227 -8.32 1.47 3.06
C ILE A 227 -7.45 1.61 1.82
N GLN A 228 -6.30 2.24 1.98
CA GLN A 228 -5.31 2.43 0.93
C GLN A 228 -4.80 1.12 0.33
N ILE A 229 -4.50 0.13 1.17
CA ILE A 229 -4.10 -1.22 0.74
C ILE A 229 -5.22 -1.92 -0.04
N ALA A 230 -6.49 -1.73 0.35
CA ALA A 230 -7.60 -2.29 -0.42
C ALA A 230 -7.67 -1.71 -1.84
N SER A 231 -7.33 -0.43 -2.03
CA SER A 231 -7.21 0.17 -3.37
C SER A 231 -6.09 -0.45 -4.19
N VAL A 232 -4.97 -0.83 -3.57
CA VAL A 232 -3.87 -1.55 -4.25
C VAL A 232 -4.35 -2.91 -4.75
N TYR A 233 -5.08 -3.68 -3.92
CA TYR A 233 -5.62 -4.97 -4.37
C TYR A 233 -6.63 -4.81 -5.52
N ILE A 234 -7.43 -3.74 -5.52
CA ILE A 234 -8.32 -3.43 -6.64
C ILE A 234 -7.50 -3.12 -7.90
N TRP A 235 -6.43 -2.34 -7.77
CA TRP A 235 -5.50 -2.04 -8.86
C TRP A 235 -4.75 -3.28 -9.38
N GLU A 236 -4.51 -4.29 -8.55
CA GLU A 236 -3.98 -5.60 -8.98
C GLU A 236 -5.02 -6.52 -9.67
N GLY A 237 -6.23 -6.00 -9.91
CA GLY A 237 -7.32 -6.69 -10.61
C GLY A 237 -8.29 -7.45 -9.69
N GLN A 238 -8.21 -7.28 -8.37
CA GLN A 238 -9.10 -7.99 -7.44
C GLN A 238 -10.46 -7.30 -7.28
N SER A 239 -11.52 -8.11 -7.19
CA SER A 239 -12.85 -7.59 -6.89
C SER A 239 -12.99 -7.19 -5.41
N VAL A 240 -13.82 -6.20 -5.15
CA VAL A 240 -14.19 -5.76 -3.78
C VAL A 240 -14.71 -6.94 -2.93
N ILE A 241 -15.47 -7.87 -3.53
CA ILE A 241 -16.00 -9.04 -2.82
C ILE A 241 -14.86 -9.92 -2.31
N MET A 242 -13.84 -10.19 -3.13
CA MET A 242 -12.69 -11.00 -2.74
C MET A 242 -11.91 -10.38 -1.57
N ILE A 243 -11.79 -9.05 -1.54
CA ILE A 243 -11.11 -8.32 -0.47
C ILE A 243 -11.92 -8.36 0.84
N PHE A 244 -13.24 -8.22 0.77
CA PHE A 244 -14.08 -8.09 1.97
C PHE A 244 -14.72 -9.38 2.47
N ILE A 245 -14.67 -10.48 1.72
CA ILE A 245 -15.23 -11.77 2.15
C ILE A 245 -14.67 -12.28 3.48
N PRO A 246 -13.36 -12.13 3.82
CA PRO A 246 -12.85 -12.60 5.11
C PRO A 246 -13.50 -11.85 6.29
N TYR A 247 -13.79 -10.56 6.12
CA TYR A 247 -14.48 -9.75 7.13
C TYR A 247 -15.97 -10.12 7.26
N LEU A 248 -16.65 -10.39 6.15
CA LEU A 248 -18.04 -10.84 6.18
C LEU A 248 -18.17 -12.18 6.92
N VAL A 249 -17.31 -13.16 6.58
CA VAL A 249 -17.27 -14.46 7.26
C VAL A 249 -16.94 -14.28 8.74
N ALA A 250 -15.99 -13.41 9.08
CA ALA A 250 -15.65 -13.09 10.46
C ALA A 250 -16.83 -12.52 11.24
N LEU A 251 -17.59 -11.58 10.67
CA LEU A 251 -18.78 -11.00 11.32
C LEU A 251 -19.87 -12.06 11.58
N ILE A 252 -20.13 -12.93 10.59
CA ILE A 252 -21.10 -14.02 10.72
C ILE A 252 -20.64 -14.99 11.83
N ALA A 253 -19.38 -15.42 11.80
CA ALA A 253 -18.81 -16.31 12.79
C ALA A 253 -18.84 -15.69 14.20
N GLY A 254 -18.47 -14.42 14.33
CA GLY A 254 -18.53 -13.67 15.59
C GLY A 254 -19.95 -13.56 16.15
N GLY A 255 -20.93 -13.26 15.29
CA GLY A 255 -22.35 -13.24 15.66
C GLY A 255 -22.85 -14.61 16.13
N LEU A 256 -22.50 -15.69 15.42
CA LEU A 256 -22.86 -17.06 15.80
C LEU A 256 -22.22 -17.47 17.14
N ILE A 257 -20.93 -17.18 17.33
CA ILE A 257 -20.22 -17.49 18.57
C ILE A 257 -20.78 -16.70 19.76
N TYR A 258 -21.09 -15.41 19.56
CA TYR A 258 -21.77 -14.60 20.55
C TYR A 258 -23.14 -15.21 20.92
N TRP A 259 -23.94 -15.58 19.92
CA TRP A 259 -25.28 -16.13 20.15
C TRP A 259 -25.25 -17.47 20.88
N ARG A 260 -24.26 -18.33 20.61
CA ARG A 260 -24.06 -19.60 21.34
C ARG A 260 -23.47 -19.41 22.74
N GLY A 261 -22.97 -18.22 23.06
CA GLY A 261 -22.42 -17.89 24.37
C GLY A 261 -23.47 -17.77 25.46
N SER A 262 -23.10 -18.17 26.69
CA SER A 262 -23.93 -18.00 27.88
C SER A 262 -23.95 -16.57 28.42
N ARG A 263 -22.92 -15.78 28.11
CA ARG A 263 -22.79 -14.38 28.53
C ARG A 263 -23.15 -13.48 27.36
N ARG A 264 -24.37 -12.93 27.40
CA ARG A 264 -24.91 -12.03 26.38
C ARG A 264 -25.03 -10.61 26.94
N SER A 265 -24.00 -9.82 26.74
CA SER A 265 -23.95 -8.38 27.05
C SER A 265 -23.42 -7.60 25.86
N LEU A 266 -23.63 -6.27 25.85
CA LEU A 266 -23.05 -5.40 24.83
C LEU A 266 -21.52 -5.46 24.85
N PHE A 267 -20.90 -5.51 26.03
CA PHE A 267 -19.46 -5.76 26.20
C PHE A 267 -18.99 -7.03 25.46
N SER A 268 -19.67 -8.16 25.70
CA SER A 268 -19.29 -9.42 25.08
C SER A 268 -19.56 -9.44 23.57
N LEU A 269 -20.59 -8.74 23.09
CA LEU A 269 -20.90 -8.62 21.67
C LEU A 269 -19.82 -7.83 20.95
N THR A 270 -19.55 -6.59 21.38
CA THR A 270 -18.60 -5.71 20.70
C THR A 270 -17.19 -6.24 20.77
N GLY A 271 -16.77 -6.78 21.93
CA GLY A 271 -15.45 -7.39 22.08
C GLY A 271 -15.28 -8.66 21.24
N THR A 272 -16.32 -9.49 21.10
CA THR A 272 -16.28 -10.68 20.24
C THR A 272 -16.22 -10.28 18.76
N LEU A 273 -17.10 -9.37 18.31
CA LEU A 273 -17.08 -8.88 16.93
C LEU A 273 -15.76 -8.20 16.56
N ALA A 274 -15.19 -7.39 17.46
CA ALA A 274 -13.86 -6.80 17.28
C ALA A 274 -12.79 -7.87 17.07
N GLY A 275 -12.75 -8.88 17.95
CA GLY A 275 -11.77 -9.96 17.84
C GLY A 275 -11.93 -10.77 16.56
N PHE A 276 -13.16 -11.02 16.10
CA PHE A 276 -13.38 -11.66 14.81
C PHE A 276 -12.96 -10.78 13.64
N LEU A 277 -13.19 -9.47 13.66
CA LEU A 277 -12.69 -8.57 12.61
C LEU A 277 -11.15 -8.56 12.54
N PHE A 278 -10.45 -8.66 13.66
CA PHE A 278 -8.99 -8.83 13.68
C PHE A 278 -8.56 -10.16 13.04
N LEU A 279 -9.29 -11.26 13.31
CA LEU A 279 -9.09 -12.53 12.59
C LEU A 279 -9.42 -12.42 11.09
N GLY A 280 -10.39 -11.58 10.74
CA GLY A 280 -10.71 -11.23 9.35
C GLY A 280 -9.52 -10.61 8.63
N THR A 281 -8.78 -9.69 9.27
CA THR A 281 -7.54 -9.14 8.70
C THR A 281 -6.47 -10.20 8.55
N SER A 282 -6.26 -11.06 9.56
CA SER A 282 -5.32 -12.19 9.45
C SER A 282 -5.64 -13.09 8.25
N SER A 283 -6.93 -13.43 8.06
CA SER A 283 -7.40 -14.22 6.92
C SER A 283 -7.27 -13.50 5.58
N LEU A 284 -7.49 -12.18 5.53
CA LEU A 284 -7.23 -11.37 4.34
C LEU A 284 -5.75 -11.43 3.97
N VAL A 285 -4.84 -11.14 4.90
CA VAL A 285 -3.39 -11.14 4.66
C VAL A 285 -2.91 -12.51 4.17
N ILE A 286 -3.44 -13.62 4.71
CA ILE A 286 -3.18 -14.98 4.18
C ILE A 286 -3.62 -15.11 2.73
N THR A 287 -4.84 -14.66 2.41
CA THR A 287 -5.40 -14.75 1.06
C THR A 287 -4.57 -13.95 0.06
N GLN A 288 -4.13 -12.75 0.46
CA GLN A 288 -3.30 -11.87 -0.34
C GLN A 288 -1.88 -12.43 -0.53
N MET A 289 -1.28 -13.00 0.51
CA MET A 289 -0.01 -13.71 0.39
C MET A 289 -0.08 -14.87 -0.60
N ILE A 290 -1.15 -15.69 -0.55
CA ILE A 290 -1.35 -16.79 -1.51
C ILE A 290 -1.54 -16.26 -2.93
N TYR A 291 -2.33 -15.20 -3.09
CA TYR A 291 -2.57 -14.56 -4.38
C TYR A 291 -1.28 -14.04 -5.00
N SER A 292 -0.49 -13.25 -4.25
CA SER A 292 0.75 -12.65 -4.74
C SER A 292 1.83 -13.70 -5.00
N LEU A 293 1.95 -14.75 -4.17
CA LEU A 293 2.88 -15.86 -4.40
C LEU A 293 2.47 -16.78 -5.57
N SER A 294 1.25 -16.65 -6.10
CA SER A 294 0.89 -17.30 -7.37
C SER A 294 1.46 -16.57 -8.59
N ARG A 295 1.93 -15.33 -8.41
CA ARG A 295 2.40 -14.42 -9.47
C ARG A 295 3.86 -13.99 -9.32
N ALA A 296 4.42 -14.08 -8.11
CA ALA A 296 5.80 -13.73 -7.79
C ALA A 296 6.55 -14.90 -7.14
N PRO A 297 7.88 -14.99 -7.31
CA PRO A 297 8.70 -16.00 -6.68
C PRO A 297 8.69 -15.87 -5.15
N TYR A 298 8.87 -17.00 -4.48
CA TYR A 298 9.01 -17.07 -3.03
C TYR A 298 10.37 -16.48 -2.58
N GLY A 299 10.35 -15.66 -1.53
CA GLY A 299 11.53 -15.06 -0.92
C GLY A 299 11.45 -15.01 0.62
N PRO A 300 12.54 -14.65 1.31
CA PRO A 300 12.56 -14.49 2.77
C PRO A 300 11.55 -13.45 3.30
N GLU A 301 11.08 -12.54 2.45
CA GLU A 301 10.05 -11.53 2.74
C GLU A 301 8.75 -12.16 3.23
N VAL A 302 8.45 -13.40 2.82
CA VAL A 302 7.26 -14.13 3.29
C VAL A 302 7.21 -14.27 4.81
N TYR A 303 8.37 -14.36 5.49
CA TYR A 303 8.41 -14.44 6.95
C TYR A 303 7.92 -13.14 7.62
N ILE A 304 8.09 -11.99 6.97
CA ILE A 304 7.55 -10.71 7.44
C ILE A 304 6.02 -10.76 7.39
N THR A 305 5.45 -11.20 6.28
CA THR A 305 4.00 -11.38 6.15
C THR A 305 3.44 -12.37 7.16
N MET A 306 4.13 -13.49 7.40
CA MET A 306 3.74 -14.46 8.42
C MET A 306 3.70 -13.84 9.83
N ALA A 307 4.64 -12.95 10.15
CA ALA A 307 4.63 -12.22 11.42
C ALA A 307 3.43 -11.27 11.52
N ILE A 308 3.07 -10.58 10.42
CA ILE A 308 1.86 -9.73 10.33
C ILE A 308 0.59 -10.57 10.54
N ILE A 309 0.47 -11.72 9.86
CA ILE A 309 -0.63 -12.66 10.02
C ILE A 309 -0.80 -13.07 11.48
N LEU A 310 0.31 -13.44 12.14
CA LEU A 310 0.32 -13.83 13.55
C LEU A 310 -0.08 -12.68 14.47
N PHE A 311 0.41 -11.46 14.22
CA PHE A 311 0.03 -10.26 14.97
C PHE A 311 -1.50 -10.06 14.99
N HIS A 312 -2.13 -10.05 13.82
CA HIS A 312 -3.59 -9.91 13.72
C HIS A 312 -4.34 -11.07 14.39
N ALA A 313 -3.84 -12.30 14.24
CA ALA A 313 -4.42 -13.47 14.87
C ALA A 313 -4.39 -13.40 16.41
N LEU A 314 -3.26 -12.97 16.98
CA LEU A 314 -3.08 -12.82 18.42
C LEU A 314 -4.01 -11.76 19.00
N LEU A 315 -4.15 -10.60 18.34
CA LEU A 315 -5.11 -9.57 18.74
C LEU A 315 -6.54 -10.12 18.73
N GLY A 316 -6.92 -10.85 17.67
CA GLY A 316 -8.24 -11.45 17.54
C GLY A 316 -8.57 -12.46 18.65
N VAL A 317 -7.66 -13.41 18.89
CA VAL A 317 -7.82 -14.42 19.95
C VAL A 317 -7.86 -13.77 21.33
N ALA A 318 -6.99 -12.79 21.61
CA ALA A 318 -6.97 -12.09 22.88
C ALA A 318 -8.29 -11.34 23.13
N SER A 319 -8.80 -10.59 22.15
CA SER A 319 -10.08 -9.89 22.25
C SER A 319 -11.25 -10.82 22.50
N ILE A 320 -11.35 -11.94 21.78
CA ILE A 320 -12.42 -12.93 21.99
C ILE A 320 -12.35 -13.53 23.40
N ARG A 321 -11.14 -13.86 23.88
CA ARG A 321 -10.95 -14.40 25.24
C ARG A 321 -11.37 -13.40 26.31
N LEU A 322 -10.97 -12.13 26.19
CA LEU A 322 -11.35 -11.08 27.13
C LEU A 322 -12.86 -10.79 27.11
N ALA A 323 -13.47 -10.75 25.92
CA ALA A 323 -14.88 -10.47 25.74
C ALA A 323 -15.80 -11.56 26.33
N ARG A 324 -15.31 -12.81 26.39
CA ARG A 324 -16.01 -13.94 27.04
C ARG A 324 -15.80 -13.97 28.56
N GLY A 325 -14.81 -13.23 29.06
CA GLY A 325 -14.52 -13.08 30.49
C GLY A 325 -15.58 -12.25 31.24
N GLU A 326 -15.34 -12.01 32.52
CA GLU A 326 -16.16 -11.04 33.26
C GLU A 326 -15.74 -9.63 32.86
N ALA A 327 -16.72 -8.75 32.67
CA ALA A 327 -16.51 -7.38 32.21
C ALA A 327 -16.02 -6.47 33.36
N GLY A 328 -14.92 -6.88 34.00
CA GLY A 328 -14.23 -6.12 35.04
C GLY A 328 -13.41 -4.97 34.46
N ILE A 329 -12.88 -4.13 35.35
CA ILE A 329 -12.07 -2.96 34.98
C ILE A 329 -10.85 -3.38 34.15
N LEU A 330 -10.20 -4.50 34.50
CA LEU A 330 -9.02 -5.01 33.80
C LEU A 330 -9.34 -5.41 32.36
N GLN A 331 -10.39 -6.20 32.14
CA GLN A 331 -10.77 -6.68 30.80
C GLN A 331 -11.18 -5.52 29.88
N ARG A 332 -11.85 -4.50 30.45
CA ARG A 332 -12.19 -3.27 29.74
C ARG A 332 -10.96 -2.49 29.33
N SER A 333 -10.03 -2.26 30.26
CA SER A 333 -8.78 -1.57 29.98
C SER A 333 -7.93 -2.31 28.95
N LEU A 334 -7.84 -3.65 29.04
CA LEU A 334 -7.12 -4.46 28.07
C LEU A 334 -7.74 -4.41 26.67
N LEU A 335 -9.07 -4.43 26.55
CA LEU A 335 -9.75 -4.27 25.26
C LEU A 335 -9.55 -2.88 24.66
N ALA A 336 -9.52 -1.83 25.49
CA ALA A 336 -9.18 -0.48 25.02
C ALA A 336 -7.74 -0.43 24.49
N VAL A 337 -6.78 -1.00 25.21
CA VAL A 337 -5.37 -1.08 24.78
C VAL A 337 -5.25 -1.87 23.47
N ILE A 338 -5.88 -3.04 23.38
CA ILE A 338 -5.90 -3.84 22.14
C ILE A 338 -6.53 -3.05 21.00
N GLY A 339 -7.64 -2.34 21.24
CA GLY A 339 -8.26 -1.49 20.23
C GLY A 339 -7.33 -0.41 19.71
N THR A 340 -6.58 0.26 20.58
CA THR A 340 -5.59 1.26 20.18
C THR A 340 -4.43 0.65 19.38
N ILE A 341 -3.89 -0.49 19.82
CA ILE A 341 -2.84 -1.23 19.09
C ILE A 341 -3.35 -1.65 17.71
N ALA A 342 -4.58 -2.19 17.67
CA ALA A 342 -5.22 -2.65 16.44
C ALA A 342 -5.44 -1.49 15.46
N LEU A 343 -5.82 -0.30 15.93
CA LEU A 343 -5.97 0.89 15.08
C LEU A 343 -4.65 1.27 14.42
N LEU A 344 -3.56 1.31 15.19
CA LEU A 344 -2.23 1.65 14.68
C LEU A 344 -1.66 0.57 13.75
N GLY A 345 -1.98 -0.70 14.02
CA GLY A 345 -1.56 -1.84 13.21
C GLY A 345 -2.51 -2.19 12.06
N GLY A 346 -3.57 -1.41 11.81
CA GLY A 346 -4.54 -1.67 10.73
C GLY A 346 -5.40 -2.93 10.88
N SER A 347 -5.49 -3.50 12.08
CA SER A 347 -6.22 -4.74 12.34
C SER A 347 -7.72 -4.49 12.46
N GLY A 348 -8.54 -5.26 11.73
CA GLY A 348 -9.99 -5.13 11.72
C GLY A 348 -10.48 -3.89 10.95
N VAL A 349 -9.66 -3.40 10.01
CA VAL A 349 -9.87 -2.14 9.28
C VAL A 349 -9.95 -1.00 10.30
N ILE A 350 -11.06 -0.26 10.34
CA ILE A 350 -11.32 0.81 11.34
C ILE A 350 -12.39 0.37 12.34
N LEU A 351 -13.33 -0.48 11.90
CA LEU A 351 -14.48 -0.90 12.70
C LEU A 351 -14.09 -1.80 13.89
N GLY A 352 -13.18 -2.75 13.70
CA GLY A 352 -12.72 -3.65 14.76
C GLY A 352 -12.12 -2.89 15.96
N PRO A 353 -11.15 -1.98 15.73
CA PRO A 353 -10.59 -1.13 16.77
C PRO A 353 -11.65 -0.29 17.49
N MET A 354 -12.57 0.34 16.75
CA MET A 354 -13.65 1.13 17.35
C MET A 354 -14.55 0.30 18.25
N LEU A 355 -14.89 -0.93 17.85
CA LEU A 355 -15.69 -1.85 18.66
C LEU A 355 -14.95 -2.29 19.93
N ALA A 356 -13.64 -2.56 19.84
CA ALA A 356 -12.81 -2.93 20.98
C ALA A 356 -12.70 -1.79 22.00
N VAL A 357 -12.44 -0.55 21.55
CA VAL A 357 -12.41 0.64 22.42
C VAL A 357 -13.79 0.89 23.03
N SER A 358 -14.86 0.82 22.23
CA SER A 358 -16.23 1.02 22.71
C SER A 358 -16.63 0.00 23.79
N ALA A 359 -16.15 -1.24 23.70
CA ALA A 359 -16.39 -2.27 24.71
C ALA A 359 -15.98 -1.82 26.12
N SER A 360 -14.94 -0.98 26.24
CA SER A 360 -14.45 -0.51 27.55
C SER A 360 -15.49 0.32 28.31
N PHE A 361 -16.40 1.01 27.60
CA PHE A 361 -17.40 1.90 28.18
C PHE A 361 -18.81 1.28 28.31
N LEU A 362 -19.07 0.14 27.66
CA LEU A 362 -20.43 -0.42 27.57
C LEU A 362 -20.88 -1.15 28.85
N PRO A 363 -22.13 -1.00 29.30
CA PRO A 363 -22.61 -1.60 30.55
C PRO A 363 -22.74 -3.13 30.46
N THR A 364 -22.58 -3.79 31.61
CA THR A 364 -22.85 -5.22 31.79
C THR A 364 -24.17 -5.37 32.54
N ILE A 365 -25.30 -5.37 31.84
CA ILE A 365 -26.59 -5.54 32.50
C ILE A 365 -26.67 -7.00 32.98
N LYS A 366 -26.57 -7.22 34.30
CA LYS A 366 -27.07 -8.45 34.92
C LYS A 366 -28.59 -8.41 34.79
N ARG A 367 -29.20 -9.29 33.98
CA ARG A 367 -30.64 -9.54 34.12
C ARG A 367 -30.86 -10.06 35.54
N SER A 368 -31.55 -9.29 36.38
CA SER A 368 -32.09 -9.82 37.63
C SER A 368 -33.09 -10.91 37.28
N VAL A 369 -32.94 -12.07 37.90
CA VAL A 369 -33.94 -13.13 37.81
C VAL A 369 -35.19 -12.63 38.57
N PRO A 370 -36.41 -12.77 38.04
CA PRO A 370 -37.63 -12.28 38.70
C PRO A 370 -37.86 -12.79 40.13
N GLY A 371 -37.16 -13.84 40.56
CA GLY A 371 -37.27 -14.41 41.90
C GLY A 371 -36.69 -13.55 43.04
N ASP A 372 -35.76 -12.64 42.77
CA ASP A 372 -35.13 -11.81 43.80
C ASP A 372 -36.03 -10.71 44.37
N LEU A 373 -37.14 -10.38 43.68
CA LEU A 373 -38.11 -9.39 44.16
C LEU A 373 -39.10 -9.98 45.17
N LEU A 374 -39.31 -11.31 45.17
CA LEU A 374 -40.21 -11.98 46.10
C LEU A 374 -39.59 -12.23 47.48
N GLN A 375 -38.25 -12.20 47.59
CA GLN A 375 -37.55 -12.43 48.86
C GLN A 375 -37.33 -11.15 49.68
N LYS A 376 -37.60 -9.97 49.12
CA LYS A 376 -37.50 -8.68 49.80
C LYS A 376 -38.84 -8.16 50.36
N ALA A 377 -39.90 -8.93 50.22
CA ALA A 377 -41.25 -8.57 50.66
C ALA A 377 -41.83 -9.52 51.73
N SER A 378 -40.98 -10.31 52.42
CA SER A 378 -41.38 -11.17 53.55
C SER A 378 -40.80 -10.69 54.86
#